data_AF-A0A1F5G3H7-F1
#
_entry.id   AF-A0A1F5G3H7-F1
#
_cell.length_a   1.000
_cell.length_b   1.000
_cell.length_c   1.000
_cell.angle_alpha   90.00
_cell.angle_beta   90.00
_cell.angle_gamma   90.00
#
_symmetry.space_group_name_H-M   'P 1'
#
loop_
_entity.id
_entity.type
_entity.pdbx_description
1 polymer ?
#
loop_
_entity_poly.entity_id
_entity_poly.type
_entity_poly.pdbx_seq_one_letter_code
_entity_poly.pdbx_strand_id
1 'polypeptide(L)' 'MIKRILAPIQAWILLQGKCVGCGRNLTLGRRFERQDNSQKVVCTCGRIFIFDKRKGRYRRANLTEA' A
#
# COMPACT_ATOMS: atom_id res chain seq x y z
N MET A 1 24.23 -1.49 14.64
CA MET A 1 23.42 -2.42 13.82
C MET A 1 21.93 -2.35 14.19
N ILE A 2 21.31 -1.15 14.10
CA ILE A 2 19.87 -0.91 14.39
C ILE A 2 19.12 -0.63 13.06
N LYS A 3 19.55 -1.24 11.95
CA LYS A 3 18.93 -1.03 10.62
C LYS A 3 18.01 -2.18 10.18
N ARG A 4 17.80 -3.21 11.00
CA ARG A 4 17.10 -4.44 10.57
C ARG A 4 15.89 -4.88 11.40
N ILE A 5 15.53 -4.15 12.46
CA ILE A 5 14.42 -4.56 13.36
C ILE A 5 13.10 -3.80 13.10
N LEU A 6 13.11 -2.69 12.33
CA LEU A 6 11.90 -1.88 12.06
C LEU A 6 11.16 -2.23 10.76
N ALA A 7 11.76 -3.04 9.88
CA ALA A 7 11.13 -3.54 8.65
C ALA A 7 9.86 -4.42 8.85
N PRO A 8 9.74 -5.30 9.87
CA PRO A 8 8.58 -6.18 10.00
C PRO A 8 7.29 -5.39 10.26
N ILE A 9 7.36 -4.27 10.97
CA ILE A 9 6.17 -3.50 11.35
C ILE A 9 5.55 -2.80 10.13
N GLN A 10 6.38 -2.21 9.27
CA GLN A 10 5.87 -1.53 8.07
C GLN A 10 5.20 -2.50 7.09
N ALA A 11 5.76 -3.71 6.92
CA ALA A 11 5.13 -4.75 6.12
C ALA A 11 3.84 -5.27 6.76
N TRP A 12 3.82 -5.40 8.09
CA TRP A 12 2.65 -5.87 8.84
C TRP A 12 1.46 -4.88 8.79
N ILE A 13 1.72 -3.57 8.93
CA ILE A 13 0.68 -2.53 8.77
C ILE A 13 0.06 -2.60 7.37
N LEU A 14 0.89 -2.84 6.35
CA LEU A 14 0.42 -2.96 4.97
C LEU A 14 -0.38 -4.25 4.74
N LEU A 15 -0.02 -5.34 5.41
CA LEU A 15 -0.75 -6.62 5.40
C LEU A 15 -2.14 -6.47 6.02
N GLN A 16 -2.28 -5.62 7.06
CA GLN A 16 -3.58 -5.23 7.62
C GLN A 16 -4.41 -4.33 6.69
N GLY A 17 -3.88 -3.96 5.52
CA GLY A 17 -4.51 -3.03 4.60
C GLY A 17 -4.50 -1.60 5.09
N LYS A 18 -3.58 -1.21 5.98
CA LYS A 18 -3.47 0.15 6.51
C LYS A 18 -2.34 0.93 5.85
N CYS A 19 -2.49 2.25 5.80
CA CYS A 19 -1.47 3.15 5.29
C CYS A 19 -0.31 3.24 6.30
N VAL A 20 0.91 2.92 5.84
CA VAL A 20 2.14 2.94 6.65
C VAL A 20 2.53 4.27 7.28
N GLY A 21 1.90 5.38 6.90
CA GLY A 21 2.21 6.66 7.53
C GLY A 21 1.05 7.52 7.95
N CYS A 22 -0.21 7.07 7.83
CA CYS A 22 -1.34 7.70 8.55
C CYS A 22 -2.21 6.69 9.31
N GLY A 23 -1.92 5.39 9.21
CA GLY A 23 -2.65 4.32 9.92
C GLY A 23 -4.07 4.03 9.40
N ARG A 24 -4.61 4.87 8.52
CA ARG A 24 -5.97 4.70 7.96
C ARG A 24 -6.06 3.48 7.04
N ASN A 25 -7.24 2.89 6.98
CA ASN A 25 -7.51 1.75 6.10
C ASN A 25 -7.44 2.19 4.63
N LEU A 26 -6.63 1.49 3.84
CA LEU A 26 -6.47 1.70 2.39
C LEU A 26 -7.76 1.38 1.64
N THR A 27 -8.66 0.60 2.24
CA THR A 27 -9.96 0.31 1.64
C THR A 27 -10.83 1.55 1.46
N LEU A 28 -10.65 2.57 2.30
CA LEU A 28 -11.34 3.87 2.26
C LEU A 28 -10.69 4.87 1.28
N GLY A 29 -9.54 4.51 0.70
CA GLY A 29 -8.86 5.30 -0.32
C GLY A 29 -9.56 5.25 -1.67
N ARG A 30 -9.23 6.19 -2.55
CA ARG A 30 -9.72 6.17 -3.94
C ARG A 30 -9.04 5.03 -4.69
N ARG A 31 -9.80 4.17 -5.36
CA ARG A 31 -9.28 3.03 -6.12
C ARG A 31 -9.47 3.25 -7.61
N PHE A 32 -8.44 2.95 -8.38
CA PHE A 32 -8.45 3.00 -9.84
C PHE A 32 -8.03 1.63 -10.35
N GLU A 33 -8.84 1.05 -11.23
CA GLU A 33 -8.50 -0.23 -11.84
C GLU A 33 -7.37 -0.06 -12.85
N ARG A 34 -6.46 -1.04 -12.90
CA ARG A 34 -5.38 -1.11 -13.88
C ARG A 34 -5.56 -2.37 -14.73
N GLN A 35 -5.01 -2.33 -15.94
CA GLN A 35 -5.12 -3.43 -16.92
C GLN A 35 -4.32 -4.69 -16.51
N ASP A 36 -3.38 -4.55 -15.57
CA ASP A 36 -2.49 -5.61 -15.09
C ASP A 36 -3.08 -6.44 -13.93
N ASN A 37 -4.40 -6.42 -13.75
CA ASN A 37 -5.11 -7.05 -12.63
C ASN A 37 -4.67 -6.52 -11.25
N SER A 38 -4.23 -5.26 -11.23
CA SER A 38 -3.95 -4.51 -10.01
C SER A 38 -4.90 -3.31 -9.88
N GLN A 39 -4.94 -2.71 -8.69
CA GLN A 39 -5.67 -1.46 -8.45
C GLN A 39 -4.72 -0.44 -7.84
N LYS A 40 -4.70 0.77 -8.40
CA LYS A 40 -4.05 1.91 -7.76
C LYS A 40 -4.95 2.41 -6.65
N VAL A 41 -4.43 2.52 -5.44
CA VAL A 41 -5.15 2.98 -4.25
C VAL A 41 -4.47 4.23 -3.72
N VAL A 42 -5.19 5.35 -3.76
CA VAL A 42 -4.73 6.63 -3.24
C VAL A 42 -5.32 6.83 -1.85
N CYS A 43 -4.45 6.84 -0.85
CA CYS A 43 -4.83 7.11 0.53
C CYS A 43 -5.23 8.59 0.69
N THR A 44 -6.06 8.88 1.68
CA THR A 44 -6.46 10.25 2.05
C THR A 44 -5.29 11.16 2.42
N CYS A 45 -4.16 10.60 2.85
CA CYS A 45 -2.92 11.36 3.08
C CYS A 45 -2.11 11.65 1.80
N GLY A 46 -2.62 11.30 0.62
CA GLY A 46 -1.95 11.50 -0.67
C GLY A 46 -0.98 10.38 -1.06
N ARG A 47 -0.66 9.44 -0.17
CA ARG A 47 0.21 8.30 -0.51
C ARG A 47 -0.49 7.29 -1.42
N ILE A 48 0.30 6.73 -2.33
CA ILE A 48 -0.20 5.85 -3.39
C ILE A 48 0.30 4.43 -3.17
N PHE A 49 -0.62 3.49 -3.30
CA PHE A 49 -0.41 2.07 -3.12
C PHE A 49 -0.94 1.32 -4.34
N ILE A 50 -0.41 0.13 -4.58
CA ILE A 50 -0.91 -0.81 -5.58
C ILE A 50 -1.45 -2.02 -4.83
N PHE A 51 -2.70 -2.36 -5.08
CA PHE A 51 -3.33 -3.58 -4.60
C PHE A 51 -3.27 -4.62 -5.72
N ASP A 52 -2.52 -5.69 -5.49
CA ASP A 52 -2.46 -6.83 -6.40
C ASP A 52 -3.68 -7.73 -6.13
N LYS A 53 -4.62 -7.82 -7.08
CA LYS A 53 -5.83 -8.63 -6.92
C LYS A 53 -5.52 -10.12 -6.90
N ARG A 54 -4.44 -10.57 -7.54
CA ARG A 54 -4.04 -11.99 -7.57
C ARG A 54 -3.53 -12.46 -6.22
N LYS A 55 -2.74 -11.61 -5.56
CA LYS A 55 -2.11 -11.95 -4.27
C LYS A 55 -2.90 -11.44 -3.06
N GLY A 56 -3.87 -10.55 -3.27
CA GLY A 56 -4.63 -9.91 -2.20
C GLY A 56 -3.77 -9.02 -1.29
N ARG A 57 -2.70 -8.43 -1.83
CA ARG A 57 -1.70 -7.67 -1.05
C ARG A 57 -1.55 -6.25 -1.56
N TYR A 58 -1.36 -5.34 -0.62
CA TYR A 58 -0.94 -3.98 -0.92
C TYR A 58 0.57 -3.91 -1.02
N ARG A 59 1.08 -3.06 -1.92
CA ARG A 59 2.46 -2.60 -1.98
C ARG A 59 2.47 -1.08 -2.17
N ARG A 60 3.58 -0.41 -1.86
CA ARG A 60 3.75 1.00 -2.26
C ARG A 60 3.87 1.08 -3.78
N ALA A 61 3.31 2.14 -4.37
CA ALA A 61 3.54 2.44 -5.77
C ALA A 61 5.01 2.84 -5.98
N ASN A 62 5.61 2.37 -7.07
CA ASN A 62 6.92 2.85 -7.49
C ASN A 62 6.81 4.27 -8.07
N LEU A 63 7.94 4.96 -8.23
CA LEU A 63 7.98 6.34 -8.75
C LEU A 63 7.28 6.47 -10.12
N THR A 64 7.40 5.45 -10.97
CA THR A 64 6.77 5.37 -12.31
C THR A 64 5.26 5.11 -12.26
N GLU A 65 4.72 4.68 -11.11
CA GLU A 65 3.32 4.29 -10.95
C GLU A 65 2.50 5.29 -10.12
N ALA A 66 3.19 6.23 -9.47
CA ALA A 66 2.65 7.30 -8.64
C ALA A 66 1.89 8.34 -9.46
#